data_AF-A0AAV6CT34-F1
#
_entry.id   AF-A0AAV6CT34-F1
#
_cell.length_a   1.000
_cell.length_b   1.000
_cell.length_c   1.000
_cell.angle_alpha   90.00
_cell.angle_beta   90.00
_cell.angle_gamma   90.00
#
_symmetry.space_group_name_H-M   'P 1'
#
loop_
_entity.id
_entity.type
_entity.pdbx_description
1 polymer ?
#
loop_
_entity_poly.entity_id
_entity_poly.type
_entity_poly.pdbx_seq_one_letter_code
_entity_poly.pdbx_strand_id
1 'polypeptide(L)'
;MTGDRYTKATLTVIAAALVVIAARPWLPEGVLSSALHPRSAVAQTAAPKYEVTVPKAWGKFIGFSNNNLLLEAPDHTLRVVDVEGKAPEFPKIKMLIRWE
;
A
#
# COMPACT_ATOMS: atom_id res chain seq x y z
N MET A 1 0.35 -9.87 54.55
CA MET A 1 -0.78 -10.29 53.67
C MET A 1 -1.20 -9.24 52.65
N THR A 2 -0.77 -7.98 52.75
CA THR A 2 -1.16 -6.88 51.84
C THR A 2 -0.51 -6.99 50.46
N GLY A 3 0.76 -7.40 50.36
CA GLY A 3 1.48 -7.55 49.07
C GLY A 3 0.84 -8.54 48.10
N ASP A 4 0.32 -9.67 48.60
CA ASP A 4 -0.39 -10.67 47.78
C ASP A 4 -1.66 -10.10 47.14
N ARG A 5 -2.37 -9.20 47.84
CA ARG A 5 -3.56 -8.52 47.31
C ARG A 5 -3.20 -7.54 46.20
N TYR A 6 -2.10 -6.80 46.35
CA TYR A 6 -1.60 -5.89 45.31
C TYR A 6 -1.17 -6.66 44.06
N THR A 7 -0.38 -7.72 44.22
CA THR A 7 0.06 -8.56 43.09
C THR A 7 -1.14 -9.15 42.34
N LYS A 8 -2.14 -9.68 43.06
CA LYS A 8 -3.37 -10.17 42.44
C LYS A 8 -4.12 -9.07 41.72
N ALA A 9 -4.28 -7.89 42.32
CA ALA A 9 -4.96 -6.76 41.68
C ALA A 9 -4.25 -6.34 40.38
N THR A 10 -2.92 -6.21 40.40
CA THR A 10 -2.13 -5.86 39.20
C THR A 10 -2.26 -6.92 38.11
N LEU A 11 -2.17 -8.20 38.45
CA LEU A 11 -2.34 -9.29 37.48
C LEU A 11 -3.74 -9.31 36.87
N THR A 12 -4.78 -9.05 37.68
CA THR A 12 -6.16 -8.96 37.18
C THR A 12 -6.34 -7.79 36.20
N VAL A 13 -5.73 -6.63 36.49
CA VAL A 13 -5.77 -5.46 35.59
C VAL A 13 -5.08 -5.77 34.26
N ILE A 14 -3.90 -6.40 34.32
CA ILE A 14 -3.16 -6.80 33.11
C ILE A 14 -3.97 -7.82 32.30
N ALA A 15 -4.54 -8.84 32.96
CA ALA A 15 -5.37 -9.85 32.31
C ALA A 15 -6.60 -9.21 31.63
N ALA A 16 -7.29 -8.29 32.30
CA ALA A 16 -8.41 -7.57 31.73
C ALA A 16 -7.99 -6.73 30.50
N ALA A 17 -6.86 -6.03 30.58
CA ALA A 17 -6.34 -5.26 29.45
C ALA A 17 -6.02 -6.15 28.24
N LEU A 18 -5.42 -7.33 28.46
CA LEU A 18 -5.12 -8.29 27.41
C LEU A 18 -6.38 -8.87 26.76
N VAL A 19 -7.41 -9.18 27.55
CA VAL A 19 -8.72 -9.63 27.03
C VAL A 19 -9.35 -8.55 26.15
N VAL A 20 -9.31 -7.28 26.58
CA VAL A 20 -9.82 -6.17 25.78
C VAL A 20 -9.06 -6.03 24.47
N ILE A 21 -7.72 -6.15 24.47
CA ILE A 21 -6.89 -6.08 23.25
C ILE A 21 -7.23 -7.24 22.30
N ALA A 22 -7.36 -8.47 22.83
CA ALA A 22 -7.69 -9.65 22.03
C ALA A 22 -9.11 -9.59 21.43
N ALA A 23 -10.05 -8.95 22.13
CA ALA A 23 -11.42 -8.78 21.65
C ALA A 23 -11.58 -7.69 20.58
N ARG A 24 -10.59 -6.78 20.41
CA ARG A 24 -10.65 -5.65 19.47
C ARG A 24 -11.06 -6.01 18.03
N PRO A 25 -10.63 -7.12 17.41
CA PRO A 25 -11.02 -7.45 16.04
C PRO A 25 -12.53 -7.70 15.84
N TRP A 26 -13.26 -7.97 16.93
CA TRP A 26 -14.71 -8.27 16.90
C TRP A 26 -15.57 -7.16 17.50
N LEU A 27 -14.96 -6.09 18.02
CA LEU A 27 -15.69 -4.96 18.58
C LEU A 27 -16.03 -3.96 17.47
N PRO A 28 -17.30 -3.55 17.32
CA PRO A 28 -17.70 -2.58 16.32
C PRO A 28 -17.00 -1.24 16.56
N GLU A 29 -16.52 -0.61 15.47
CA GLU A 29 -15.65 0.58 15.48
C GLU A 29 -16.16 1.77 16.29
N GLY A 30 -17.45 1.79 16.66
CA GLY A 30 -18.08 2.91 17.35
C GLY A 30 -17.77 3.05 18.85
N VAL A 31 -17.28 2.02 19.54
CA VAL A 31 -17.25 2.04 21.03
C VAL A 31 -15.89 2.47 21.62
N LEU A 32 -14.79 2.29 20.89
CA LEU A 32 -13.44 2.58 21.38
C LEU A 32 -12.72 3.60 20.50
N SER A 33 -13.11 4.86 20.68
CA SER A 33 -12.33 6.10 20.48
C SER A 33 -11.26 6.11 19.37
N SER A 34 -11.49 7.01 18.40
CA SER A 34 -10.58 7.45 17.34
C SER A 34 -9.11 7.74 17.78
N ALA A 35 -8.86 7.97 19.08
CA ALA A 35 -7.52 8.19 19.64
C ALA A 35 -6.63 6.94 19.78
N LEU A 36 -7.20 5.73 19.78
CA LEU A 36 -6.46 4.47 19.95
C LEU A 36 -6.27 3.67 18.66
N HIS A 37 -6.69 4.24 17.52
CA HIS A 37 -6.50 3.62 16.22
C HIS A 37 -5.10 3.95 15.69
N PRO A 38 -4.32 2.95 15.27
CA PRO A 38 -3.23 3.19 14.34
C PRO A 38 -3.83 3.94 13.15
N ARG A 39 -3.28 5.11 12.81
CA ARG A 39 -3.72 5.87 11.63
C ARG A 39 -3.75 4.91 10.45
N SER A 40 -4.87 4.83 9.76
CA SER A 40 -4.97 4.00 8.55
C SER A 40 -3.82 4.38 7.64
N ALA A 41 -2.95 3.41 7.35
CA ALA A 41 -1.91 3.56 6.35
C ALA A 41 -2.61 3.50 5.00
N VAL A 42 -3.24 4.62 4.61
CA VAL A 42 -3.86 4.74 3.30
C VAL A 42 -2.74 4.83 2.29
N ALA A 43 -2.43 3.71 1.63
CA ALA A 43 -1.46 3.65 0.55
C ALA A 43 -1.90 4.45 -0.69
N GLN A 44 -3.19 4.78 -0.78
CA GLN A 44 -3.82 5.47 -1.90
C GLN A 44 -4.18 6.90 -1.51
N THR A 45 -3.34 7.87 -1.85
CA THR A 45 -3.69 9.29 -1.72
C THR A 45 -4.87 9.64 -2.63
N ALA A 46 -5.71 10.59 -2.21
CA ALA A 46 -6.91 11.02 -2.96
C ALA A 46 -6.61 11.52 -4.39
N ALA A 47 -5.36 11.91 -4.66
CA ALA A 47 -4.84 12.12 -6.01
C ALA A 47 -3.71 11.10 -6.27
N PRO A 48 -3.72 10.40 -7.42
CA PRO A 48 -2.58 9.59 -7.83
C PRO A 48 -1.37 10.50 -8.04
N LYS A 49 -0.20 10.09 -7.52
CA LYS A 49 1.06 10.84 -7.71
C LYS A 49 1.40 11.01 -9.20
N TYR A 50 1.00 10.05 -10.03
CA TYR A 50 1.14 10.08 -11.48
C TYR A 50 -0.14 9.51 -12.10
N GLU A 51 -0.84 10.31 -12.90
CA GLU A 51 -1.89 9.85 -13.79
C GLU A 51 -1.33 9.79 -15.21
N VAL A 52 -1.31 8.61 -15.81
CA VAL A 52 -0.62 8.36 -17.08
C VAL A 52 -1.60 7.73 -18.04
N THR A 53 -1.92 8.43 -19.12
CA THR A 53 -2.69 7.85 -20.21
C THR A 53 -1.74 7.02 -21.08
N VAL A 54 -1.82 5.70 -20.96
CA VAL A 54 -1.05 4.76 -21.78
C VAL A 54 -1.81 4.51 -23.10
N PRO A 55 -1.27 4.91 -24.28
CA PRO A 55 -1.89 4.61 -25.56
C PRO A 55 -1.98 3.10 -25.81
N LYS A 56 -3.12 2.63 -26.34
CA LYS A 56 -3.29 1.21 -26.73
C LYS A 56 -2.23 0.71 -27.71
N ALA A 57 -1.68 1.60 -28.54
CA ALA A 57 -0.62 1.30 -29.51
C ALA A 57 0.71 0.88 -28.85
N TRP A 58 0.90 1.14 -27.57
CA TRP A 58 2.12 0.75 -26.86
C TRP A 58 2.14 -0.72 -26.44
N GLY A 59 0.99 -1.38 -26.47
CA GLY A 59 0.86 -2.80 -26.20
C GLY A 59 0.26 -3.14 -24.84
N LYS A 60 0.38 -4.41 -24.48
CA LYS A 60 -0.14 -4.99 -23.24
C LYS A 60 0.76 -4.60 -22.08
N PHE A 61 0.16 -4.18 -20.96
CA PHE A 61 0.90 -3.94 -19.73
C PHE A 61 1.40 -5.25 -19.10
N ILE A 62 2.71 -5.35 -18.87
CA ILE A 62 3.34 -6.50 -18.21
C ILE A 62 3.64 -6.17 -16.75
N GLY A 63 4.14 -4.97 -16.47
CA GLY A 63 4.52 -4.60 -15.11
C GLY A 63 5.05 -3.18 -14.99
N PHE A 64 5.27 -2.77 -13.75
CA PHE A 64 5.84 -1.47 -13.40
C PHE A 64 7.06 -1.69 -12.50
N SER A 65 8.19 -1.10 -12.87
CA SER A 65 9.45 -1.24 -12.13
C SER A 65 10.31 0.00 -12.30
N ASN A 66 10.92 0.47 -11.21
CA ASN A 66 11.79 1.66 -11.18
C ASN A 66 11.17 2.86 -11.92
N ASN A 67 9.89 3.13 -11.68
CA ASN A 67 9.12 4.21 -12.31
C ASN A 67 8.96 4.12 -13.83
N ASN A 68 9.22 2.95 -14.41
CA ASN A 68 8.97 2.65 -15.82
C ASN A 68 7.83 1.64 -15.98
N LEU A 69 7.05 1.80 -17.04
CA LEU A 69 6.07 0.81 -17.50
C LEU A 69 6.77 -0.16 -18.45
N LEU A 70 6.62 -1.45 -18.20
CA LEU A 70 7.02 -2.53 -19.09
C LEU A 70 5.79 -2.96 -19.89
N LEU A 71 5.88 -2.82 -21.21
CA LEU A 71 4.79 -3.10 -22.15
C LEU A 71 5.27 -4.14 -23.18
N GLU A 72 4.40 -5.06 -23.56
CA GLU A 72 4.61 -5.98 -24.68
C GLU A 72 3.80 -5.50 -25.87
N ALA A 73 4.48 -5.09 -26.93
CA ALA A 73 3.79 -4.68 -28.15
C ALA A 73 3.33 -5.88 -28.99
N PRO A 74 2.36 -5.69 -29.91
CA PRO A 74 1.84 -6.77 -30.74
C PRO A 74 2.87 -7.45 -31.66
N ASP A 75 4.04 -6.81 -31.82
CA ASP A 75 5.21 -7.30 -32.54
C ASP A 75 6.14 -8.17 -31.67
N HIS A 76 5.68 -8.58 -30.48
CA HIS A 76 6.46 -9.29 -29.45
C HIS A 76 7.71 -8.55 -28.98
N THR A 77 7.76 -7.23 -29.17
CA THR A 77 8.84 -6.40 -28.61
C THR A 77 8.50 -5.95 -27.20
N LEU A 78 9.50 -5.95 -26.31
CA LEU A 78 9.35 -5.37 -24.98
C LEU A 78 9.71 -3.90 -25.02
N ARG A 79 8.81 -3.04 -24.56
CA ARG A 79 8.97 -1.58 -24.54
C ARG A 79 9.00 -1.12 -23.10
N VAL A 80 10.08 -0.44 -22.71
CA VAL A 80 10.20 0.23 -21.41
C VAL A 80 9.83 1.69 -21.61
N VAL A 81 8.79 2.15 -20.95
CA VAL A 81 8.30 3.53 -21.03
C VAL A 81 8.60 4.25 -19.73
N ASP A 82 9.28 5.38 -19.84
CA ASP A 82 9.54 6.26 -18.71
C ASP A 82 8.35 7.18 -18.46
N VAL A 83 7.96 7.27 -17.20
CA VAL A 83 6.81 8.03 -16.70
C VAL A 83 7.28 9.21 -15.86
N GLU A 84 8.53 9.20 -15.39
CA GLU A 84 9.04 10.16 -14.42
C GLU A 84 9.72 11.35 -15.10
N GLY A 85 8.93 12.13 -15.84
CA GLY A 85 9.43 13.36 -16.44
C GLY A 85 8.42 14.48 -16.50
N LYS A 86 8.89 15.65 -16.95
CA LYS A 86 8.07 16.85 -17.06
C LYS A 86 7.28 16.80 -18.38
N ALA A 87 5.98 17.11 -18.32
CA ALA A 87 5.21 17.38 -19.53
C ALA A 87 5.91 18.50 -20.33
N PRO A 88 6.00 18.41 -21.67
CA PRO A 88 5.23 17.55 -22.58
C PRO A 88 5.97 16.30 -23.10
N GLU A 89 7.22 16.08 -22.70
CA GLU A 89 8.08 15.06 -23.33
C GLU A 89 7.82 13.63 -22.82
N PHE A 90 7.07 13.49 -21.73
CA PHE A 90 6.76 12.23 -21.07
C PHE A 90 5.26 12.00 -21.06
N PRO A 91 4.79 10.75 -21.18
CA PRO A 91 5.56 9.49 -21.18
C PRO A 91 6.27 9.15 -22.51
N LYS A 92 7.50 8.58 -22.46
CA LYS A 92 8.32 8.25 -23.65
C LYS A 92 8.90 6.82 -23.60
N ILE A 93 8.97 6.16 -24.75
CA ILE A 93 9.65 4.86 -24.88
C ILE A 93 11.16 5.07 -24.74
N LYS A 94 11.73 4.47 -23.70
CA LYS A 94 13.17 4.52 -23.37
C LYS A 94 13.95 3.41 -24.04
N MET A 95 13.36 2.21 -24.12
CA MET A 95 14.03 1.03 -24.68
C MET A 95 13.04 0.14 -25.40
N LEU A 96 13.46 -0.40 -26.55
CA LEU A 96 12.75 -1.42 -27.30
C LEU A 96 13.68 -2.64 -27.38
N ILE A 97 13.24 -3.76 -26.81
CA ILE A 97 13.96 -5.04 -26.86
C ILE A 97 13.23 -5.92 -27.87
N ARG A 98 13.98 -6.41 -28.86
CA ARG A 98 13.56 -7.46 -29.78
C ARG A 98 14.39 -8.69 -29.46
N TRP A 99 13.73 -9.84 -29.29
CA TRP A 99 14.40 -11.13 -29.21
C TRP A 99 14.63 -11.61 -30.65
N GLU A 100 15.87 -11.96 -30.98
CA GLU A 100 16.23 -12.69 -32.21
C GLU A 100 16.23 -14.20 -31.95
#